data_AF-A0A969KDA3-F1
#
_entry.id   AF-A0A969KDA3-F1
#
_cell.length_a   1.000
_cell.length_b   1.000
_cell.length_c   1.000
_cell.angle_alpha   90.00
_cell.angle_beta   90.00
_cell.angle_gamma   90.00
#
_symmetry.space_group_name_H-M   'P 1'
#
loop_
_entity.id
_entity.type
_entity.pdbx_description
1 polymer ?
#
loop_
_entity_poly.entity_id
_entity_poly.type
_entity_poly.pdbx_seq_one_letter_code
_entity_poly.pdbx_strand_id
1 'polypeptide(L)'
;MRLGVMNNPRHDACEEARWAADHGFAFLDLTMEGPQAALEQLDVSGLQAVLRDTGLGVVGHTAPYLPFASPVARVRQAAVESVVDTFETFATLGAKWVNVHIDSVPKIFTHQDRLHWNGESFAQLAERAVPYGLGVMVEHPPRRRPPRPRYPAHPEGRCAVGLPPGCRARLCGRRPARRLAQIAQIAHGACPPQRQPLAAR
;
A
#
# COMPACT_ATOMS: atom_id res chain seq x y z
N MET A 1 -13.87 -18.82 11.48
CA MET A 1 -13.41 -17.95 10.37
C MET A 1 -13.99 -16.56 10.58
N ARG A 2 -13.22 -15.48 10.41
CA ARG A 2 -13.71 -14.09 10.47
C ARG A 2 -13.73 -13.50 9.07
N LEU A 3 -14.86 -12.91 8.67
CA LEU A 3 -15.03 -12.22 7.40
C LEU A 3 -15.04 -10.73 7.66
N GLY A 4 -14.36 -9.96 6.83
CA GLY A 4 -14.38 -8.52 6.87
C GLY A 4 -14.72 -7.93 5.50
N VAL A 5 -15.02 -6.64 5.50
CA VAL A 5 -15.34 -5.88 4.30
C VAL A 5 -14.53 -4.59 4.31
N MET A 6 -14.06 -4.18 3.13
CA MET A 6 -13.38 -2.90 2.94
C MET A 6 -14.41 -1.81 2.70
N ASN A 7 -14.30 -0.68 3.41
CA ASN A 7 -15.20 0.46 3.16
C ASN A 7 -14.89 1.07 1.79
N ASN A 8 -15.88 1.76 1.22
CA ASN A 8 -15.66 2.66 0.10
C ASN A 8 -15.17 4.03 0.61
N PRO A 9 -13.95 4.49 0.26
CA PRO A 9 -13.42 5.77 0.73
C PRO A 9 -14.17 7.01 0.20
N ARG A 10 -15.15 6.79 -0.69
CA ARG A 10 -16.05 7.82 -1.21
C ARG A 10 -17.31 8.01 -0.37
N HIS A 11 -17.55 7.16 0.61
CA HIS A 11 -18.71 7.19 1.50
C HIS A 11 -18.29 7.52 2.93
N ASP A 12 -19.26 7.86 3.77
CA ASP A 12 -19.03 8.08 5.20
C ASP A 12 -18.61 6.76 5.89
N ALA A 13 -17.51 6.81 6.64
CA ALA A 13 -16.96 5.62 7.27
C ALA A 13 -17.87 5.07 8.39
N CYS A 14 -18.64 5.91 9.06
CA CYS A 14 -19.57 5.46 10.11
C CYS A 14 -20.75 4.72 9.50
N GLU A 15 -21.30 5.20 8.38
CA GLU A 15 -22.34 4.50 7.61
C GLU A 15 -21.86 3.15 7.10
N GLU A 16 -20.67 3.09 6.51
CA GLU A 16 -20.08 1.84 6.02
C GLU A 16 -19.81 0.85 7.18
N ALA A 17 -19.40 1.33 8.35
CA ALA A 17 -19.21 0.51 9.54
C ALA A 17 -20.53 -0.04 10.09
N ARG A 18 -21.58 0.78 10.18
CA ARG A 18 -22.92 0.30 10.59
C ARG A 18 -23.44 -0.74 9.61
N TRP A 19 -23.34 -0.46 8.32
CA TRP A 19 -23.73 -1.40 7.27
C TRP A 19 -22.97 -2.72 7.41
N ALA A 20 -21.66 -2.68 7.61
CA ALA A 20 -20.85 -3.89 7.79
C ALA A 20 -21.30 -4.72 9.01
N ALA A 21 -21.60 -4.07 10.14
CA ALA A 21 -22.11 -4.73 11.32
C ALA A 21 -23.49 -5.37 11.09
N ASP A 22 -24.42 -4.63 10.48
CA ASP A 22 -25.79 -5.10 10.18
C ASP A 22 -25.80 -6.32 9.23
N HIS A 23 -24.77 -6.45 8.38
CA HIS A 23 -24.61 -7.56 7.44
C HIS A 23 -23.75 -8.71 7.99
N GLY A 24 -23.37 -8.66 9.28
CA GLY A 24 -22.70 -9.76 9.97
C GLY A 24 -21.20 -9.89 9.66
N PHE A 25 -20.56 -8.82 9.16
CA PHE A 25 -19.10 -8.80 9.06
C PHE A 25 -18.48 -8.69 10.46
N ALA A 26 -17.33 -9.33 10.63
CA ALA A 26 -16.60 -9.35 11.90
C ALA A 26 -15.66 -8.15 12.07
N PHE A 27 -15.25 -7.51 10.97
CA PHE A 27 -14.39 -6.34 10.99
C PHE A 27 -14.51 -5.51 9.71
N LEU A 28 -14.18 -4.22 9.83
CA LEU A 28 -13.98 -3.30 8.72
C LEU A 28 -12.49 -3.26 8.34
N ASP A 29 -12.17 -3.45 7.06
CA ASP A 29 -10.87 -3.07 6.50
C ASP A 29 -10.94 -1.58 6.12
N LEU A 30 -10.59 -0.72 7.08
CA LEU A 30 -10.81 0.71 7.01
C LEU A 30 -9.73 1.37 6.14
N THR A 31 -10.12 1.70 4.90
CA THR A 31 -9.39 2.61 4.02
C THR A 31 -9.41 4.02 4.61
N MET A 32 -8.22 4.54 4.87
CA MET A 32 -8.01 5.93 5.28
C MET A 32 -7.41 6.72 4.11
N GLU A 33 -8.26 7.01 3.15
CA GLU A 33 -7.93 7.76 1.94
C GLU A 33 -9.13 8.59 1.47
N GLY A 34 -8.85 9.65 0.71
CA GLY A 34 -9.90 10.51 0.19
C GLY A 34 -10.82 9.80 -0.83
N PRO A 35 -11.99 10.40 -1.13
CA PRO A 35 -12.36 11.79 -0.84
C PRO A 35 -13.26 12.04 0.38
N GLN A 36 -13.73 10.99 1.08
CA GLN A 36 -14.57 11.13 2.28
C GLN A 36 -13.99 10.39 3.50
N ALA A 37 -13.07 9.44 3.29
CA ALA A 37 -12.36 8.74 4.35
C ALA A 37 -10.90 9.22 4.52
N ALA A 38 -10.57 10.43 4.05
CA ALA A 38 -9.26 11.02 4.30
C ALA A 38 -9.08 11.26 5.81
N LEU A 39 -7.84 11.24 6.29
CA LEU A 39 -7.52 11.39 7.71
C LEU A 39 -8.17 12.64 8.32
N GLU A 40 -8.14 13.77 7.61
CA GLU A 40 -8.67 15.06 8.07
C GLU A 40 -10.20 15.15 8.01
N GLN A 41 -10.85 14.21 7.33
CA GLN A 41 -12.30 14.19 7.12
C GLN A 41 -13.00 13.16 8.00
N LEU A 42 -12.25 12.24 8.59
CA LEU A 42 -12.80 11.13 9.33
C LEU A 42 -13.37 11.60 10.68
N ASP A 43 -14.65 11.33 10.94
CA ASP A 43 -15.22 11.45 12.29
C ASP A 43 -14.73 10.30 13.17
N VAL A 44 -13.53 10.46 13.72
CA VAL A 44 -12.88 9.42 14.54
C VAL A 44 -13.71 9.07 15.77
N SER A 45 -14.32 10.06 16.43
CA SER A 45 -15.12 9.84 17.64
C SER A 45 -16.43 9.12 17.33
N GLY A 46 -17.13 9.53 16.26
CA GLY A 46 -18.34 8.86 15.79
C GLY A 46 -18.05 7.42 15.36
N LEU A 47 -16.97 7.21 14.59
CA LEU A 47 -16.58 5.88 14.14
C LEU A 47 -16.20 4.98 15.32
N GLN A 48 -15.43 5.50 16.29
CA GLN A 48 -15.09 4.74 17.50
C GLN A 48 -16.34 4.32 18.28
N ALA A 49 -17.34 5.20 18.39
CA ALA A 49 -18.62 4.87 19.02
C ALA A 49 -19.34 3.74 18.27
N VAL A 50 -19.42 3.82 16.94
CA VAL A 50 -20.04 2.76 16.11
C VAL A 50 -19.33 1.42 16.29
N LEU A 51 -17.99 1.39 16.22
CA LEU A 51 -17.22 0.16 16.37
C LEU A 51 -17.44 -0.46 17.76
N ARG A 52 -17.46 0.36 18.82
CA ARG A 52 -17.72 -0.10 20.20
C ARG A 52 -19.14 -0.64 20.35
N ASP A 53 -20.15 0.09 19.87
CA ASP A 53 -21.56 -0.24 20.10
C ASP A 53 -21.98 -1.48 19.30
N THR A 54 -21.36 -1.72 18.15
CA THR A 54 -21.60 -2.90 17.29
C THR A 54 -20.68 -4.07 17.60
N GLY A 55 -19.55 -3.85 18.28
CA GLY A 55 -18.49 -4.84 18.47
C GLY A 55 -17.71 -5.17 17.19
N LEU A 56 -17.86 -4.37 16.12
CA LEU A 56 -17.15 -4.55 14.86
C LEU A 56 -15.66 -4.29 15.05
N GLY A 57 -14.81 -5.23 14.64
CA GLY A 57 -13.36 -5.03 14.64
C GLY A 57 -12.90 -4.06 13.54
N VAL A 58 -11.62 -3.66 13.59
CA VAL A 58 -11.02 -2.84 12.53
C VAL A 58 -9.60 -3.30 12.18
N VAL A 59 -9.29 -3.24 10.88
CA VAL A 59 -7.95 -3.35 10.31
C VAL A 59 -7.70 -2.07 9.52
N GLY A 60 -6.52 -1.47 9.64
CA GLY A 60 -6.20 -0.27 8.90
C GLY A 60 -5.75 -0.57 7.47
N HIS A 61 -6.18 0.23 6.51
CA HIS A 61 -5.80 0.13 5.10
C HIS A 61 -5.36 1.51 4.61
N THR A 62 -4.12 1.61 4.13
CA THR A 62 -3.54 2.87 3.66
C THR A 62 -3.64 3.01 2.15
N ALA A 63 -3.48 4.23 1.65
CA ALA A 63 -3.60 4.52 0.23
C ALA A 63 -2.69 3.64 -0.65
N PRO A 64 -3.23 2.91 -1.65
CA PRO A 64 -2.49 1.91 -2.41
C PRO A 64 -1.51 2.51 -3.43
N TYR A 65 -1.54 3.83 -3.61
CA TYR A 65 -0.76 4.57 -4.59
C TYR A 65 0.46 5.28 -3.99
N LEU A 66 0.77 5.05 -2.71
CA LEU A 66 1.90 5.69 -2.04
C LEU A 66 3.25 5.21 -2.60
N PRO A 67 4.17 6.13 -2.94
CA PRO A 67 5.38 5.81 -3.70
C PRO A 67 6.55 5.31 -2.84
N PHE A 68 6.35 4.22 -2.08
CA PHE A 68 7.36 3.64 -1.17
C PHE A 68 8.63 3.15 -1.88
N ALA A 69 8.59 2.97 -3.20
CA ALA A 69 9.73 2.54 -4.00
C ALA A 69 10.30 3.68 -4.84
N SER A 70 9.89 4.93 -4.63
CA SER A 70 10.39 6.04 -5.43
C SER A 70 11.92 6.11 -5.38
N PRO A 71 12.64 6.27 -6.51
CA PRO A 71 14.08 6.48 -6.49
C PRO A 71 14.47 7.80 -5.80
N VAL A 72 13.52 8.72 -5.62
CA VAL A 72 13.71 10.00 -4.94
C VAL A 72 13.44 9.84 -3.45
N ALA A 73 14.50 9.87 -2.63
CA ALA A 73 14.41 9.61 -1.19
C ALA A 73 13.38 10.48 -0.45
N ARG A 74 13.34 11.80 -0.74
CA ARG A 74 12.35 12.71 -0.13
C ARG A 74 10.90 12.34 -0.44
N VAL A 75 10.64 11.71 -1.59
CA VAL A 75 9.29 11.26 -1.97
C VAL A 75 8.92 9.99 -1.20
N ARG A 76 9.87 9.07 -1.00
CA ARG A 76 9.66 7.92 -0.11
C ARG A 76 9.39 8.35 1.32
N GLN A 77 10.17 9.32 1.81
CA GLN A 77 10.04 9.85 3.16
C GLN A 77 8.64 10.47 3.38
N ALA A 78 8.18 11.29 2.44
CA ALA A 78 6.82 11.83 2.50
C ALA A 78 5.75 10.74 2.49
N ALA A 79 5.92 9.66 1.70
CA ALA A 79 5.00 8.53 1.69
C ALA A 79 4.96 7.78 3.04
N VAL A 80 6.13 7.62 3.68
CA VAL A 80 6.24 7.05 5.03
C VAL A 80 5.52 7.94 6.04
N GLU A 81 5.78 9.24 6.02
CA GLU A 81 5.16 10.22 6.92
C GLU A 81 3.63 10.23 6.78
N SER A 82 3.11 10.23 5.55
CA SER A 82 1.66 10.17 5.31
C SER A 82 0.99 8.93 5.91
N VAL A 83 1.69 7.78 6.01
CA VAL A 83 1.16 6.61 6.72
C VAL A 83 1.31 6.76 8.22
N VAL A 84 2.43 7.28 8.70
CA VAL A 84 2.64 7.47 10.15
C VAL A 84 1.58 8.39 10.74
N ASP A 85 1.16 9.42 10.02
CA ASP A 85 0.11 10.35 10.45
C ASP A 85 -1.24 9.62 10.72
N THR A 86 -1.45 8.44 10.14
CA THR A 86 -2.67 7.62 10.37
C THR A 86 -2.60 6.74 11.61
N PHE A 87 -1.41 6.51 12.18
CA PHE A 87 -1.21 5.48 13.22
C PHE A 87 -1.97 5.77 14.51
N GLU A 88 -1.98 7.02 14.97
CA GLU A 88 -2.73 7.41 16.17
C GLU A 88 -4.22 7.13 15.99
N THR A 89 -4.78 7.46 14.82
CA THR A 89 -6.18 7.24 14.51
C THR A 89 -6.50 5.74 14.45
N PHE A 90 -5.68 4.94 13.76
CA PHE A 90 -5.88 3.49 13.73
C PHE A 90 -5.78 2.85 15.13
N ALA A 91 -4.82 3.27 15.94
CA ALA A 91 -4.68 2.78 17.32
C ALA A 91 -5.88 3.16 18.19
N THR A 92 -6.35 4.42 18.07
CA THR A 92 -7.55 4.93 18.74
C THR A 92 -8.80 4.14 18.39
N LEU A 93 -8.94 3.74 17.12
CA LEU A 93 -10.05 2.91 16.63
C LEU A 93 -9.90 1.43 17.03
N GLY A 94 -8.79 1.04 17.65
CA GLY A 94 -8.55 -0.31 18.15
C GLY A 94 -7.90 -1.26 17.14
N ALA A 95 -7.39 -0.76 16.01
CA ALA A 95 -6.65 -1.56 15.05
C ALA A 95 -5.38 -2.16 15.69
N LYS A 96 -4.99 -3.34 15.22
CA LYS A 96 -3.71 -3.98 15.56
C LYS A 96 -2.78 -4.14 14.36
N TRP A 97 -3.34 -4.02 13.17
CA TRP A 97 -2.63 -4.19 11.91
C TRP A 97 -3.02 -3.09 10.94
N VAL A 98 -2.03 -2.56 10.23
CA VAL A 98 -2.21 -1.58 9.16
C VAL A 98 -1.57 -2.13 7.88
N ASN A 99 -2.34 -2.11 6.80
CA ASN A 99 -1.94 -2.59 5.49
C ASN A 99 -1.28 -1.46 4.67
N VAL A 100 -0.15 -1.79 4.05
CA VAL A 100 0.56 -0.96 3.06
C VAL A 100 0.81 -1.76 1.78
N HIS A 101 0.82 -1.08 0.64
CA HIS A 101 0.99 -1.72 -0.66
C HIS A 101 2.45 -1.70 -1.11
N ILE A 102 2.93 -2.82 -1.65
CA ILE A 102 4.23 -2.82 -2.34
C ILE A 102 4.17 -1.94 -3.60
N ASP A 103 5.05 -0.95 -3.66
CA ASP A 103 5.12 -0.02 -4.77
C ASP A 103 5.97 -0.59 -5.93
N SER A 104 5.64 -0.15 -7.15
CA SER A 104 6.30 -0.54 -8.38
C SER A 104 7.16 0.60 -8.93
N VAL A 105 8.33 0.25 -9.47
CA VAL A 105 9.25 1.23 -10.07
C VAL A 105 9.23 1.13 -11.60
N PRO A 106 9.57 2.23 -12.31
CA PRO A 106 9.84 2.18 -13.74
C PRO A 106 10.86 1.11 -14.10
N LYS A 107 10.73 0.51 -15.28
CA LYS A 107 11.56 -0.64 -15.74
C LYS A 107 13.06 -0.34 -15.89
N ILE A 108 13.47 0.94 -15.81
CA ILE A 108 14.87 1.34 -15.79
C ILE A 108 15.58 0.91 -14.49
N PHE A 109 14.81 0.73 -13.41
CA PHE A 109 15.33 0.25 -12.13
C PHE A 109 15.17 -1.26 -12.02
N THR A 110 16.09 -1.87 -11.29
CA THR A 110 16.14 -3.32 -11.13
C THR A 110 15.10 -3.80 -10.12
N HIS A 111 14.88 -5.10 -10.11
CA HIS A 111 14.08 -5.74 -9.05
C HIS A 111 14.71 -5.54 -7.66
N GLN A 112 16.05 -5.50 -7.58
CA GLN A 112 16.76 -5.30 -6.32
C GLN A 112 16.56 -3.87 -5.81
N ASP A 113 16.64 -2.86 -6.67
CA ASP A 113 16.38 -1.46 -6.30
C ASP A 113 14.97 -1.31 -5.71
N ARG A 114 13.98 -1.90 -6.39
CA ARG A 114 12.59 -1.90 -5.90
C ARG A 114 12.45 -2.53 -4.52
N LEU A 115 13.07 -3.70 -4.31
CA LEU A 115 13.00 -4.40 -3.02
C LEU A 115 13.70 -3.60 -1.93
N HIS A 116 14.86 -3.03 -2.25
CA HIS A 116 15.64 -2.21 -1.33
C HIS A 116 14.84 -0.99 -0.87
N TRP A 117 14.30 -0.19 -1.78
CA TRP A 117 13.56 1.03 -1.42
C TRP A 117 12.22 0.76 -0.72
N ASN A 118 11.45 -0.25 -1.14
CA ASN A 118 10.28 -0.68 -0.38
C ASN A 118 10.69 -1.14 1.02
N GLY A 119 11.76 -1.94 1.11
CA GLY A 119 12.26 -2.47 2.38
C GLY A 119 12.67 -1.36 3.34
N GLU A 120 13.37 -0.34 2.87
CA GLU A 120 13.71 0.85 3.68
C GLU A 120 12.46 1.55 4.22
N SER A 121 11.47 1.80 3.36
CA SER A 121 10.23 2.47 3.76
C SER A 121 9.43 1.64 4.77
N PHE A 122 9.31 0.32 4.53
CA PHE A 122 8.56 -0.59 5.41
C PHE A 122 9.25 -0.82 6.75
N ALA A 123 10.59 -0.84 6.78
CA ALA A 123 11.35 -0.92 8.03
C ALA A 123 11.06 0.31 8.92
N GLN A 124 11.08 1.51 8.32
CA GLN A 124 10.73 2.74 9.04
C GLN A 124 9.29 2.71 9.56
N LEU A 125 8.33 2.27 8.74
CA LEU A 125 6.94 2.14 9.16
C LEU A 125 6.76 1.15 10.30
N ALA A 126 7.42 -0.01 10.22
CA ALA A 126 7.35 -1.04 11.27
C ALA A 126 7.92 -0.52 12.60
N GLU A 127 9.05 0.19 12.57
CA GLU A 127 9.63 0.83 13.77
C GLU A 127 8.69 1.90 14.36
N ARG A 128 8.16 2.77 13.50
CA ARG A 128 7.27 3.87 13.91
C ARG A 128 5.89 3.41 14.37
N ALA A 129 5.48 2.19 14.02
CA ALA A 129 4.21 1.60 14.44
C ALA A 129 4.23 1.05 15.88
N VAL A 130 5.43 0.75 16.42
CA VAL A 130 5.60 0.13 17.75
C VAL A 130 4.96 0.93 18.90
N PRO A 131 5.16 2.26 19.02
CA PRO A 131 4.57 3.05 20.10
C PRO A 131 3.03 3.03 20.11
N TYR A 132 2.42 2.77 18.96
CA TYR A 132 0.97 2.68 18.78
C TYR A 132 0.43 1.26 18.98
N GLY A 133 1.30 0.27 19.22
CA GLY A 133 0.91 -1.14 19.31
C GLY A 133 0.37 -1.71 18.00
N LEU A 134 0.81 -1.16 16.87
CA LEU A 134 0.41 -1.55 15.52
C LEU A 134 1.48 -2.42 14.87
N GLY A 135 1.04 -3.41 14.08
CA GLY A 135 1.88 -4.13 13.13
C GLY A 135 1.62 -3.68 11.69
N VAL A 136 2.65 -3.71 10.84
CA VAL A 136 2.54 -3.37 9.42
C VAL A 136 2.44 -4.63 8.57
N MET A 137 1.41 -4.72 7.73
CA MET A 137 1.19 -5.80 6.77
C MET A 137 1.47 -5.32 5.35
N VAL A 138 2.22 -6.09 4.58
CA VAL A 138 2.53 -5.73 3.18
C VAL A 138 1.60 -6.46 2.22
N GLU A 139 0.75 -5.71 1.53
CA GLU A 139 -0.11 -6.20 0.46
C GLU A 139 0.59 -6.20 -0.89
N HIS A 140 0.29 -7.22 -1.70
CA HIS A 140 0.66 -7.22 -3.11
C HIS A 140 -0.47 -6.58 -3.93
N PRO A 141 -0.22 -5.47 -4.64
CA PRO A 141 -1.28 -4.80 -5.36
C PRO A 141 -1.82 -5.70 -6.48
N PRO A 142 -3.10 -5.56 -6.82
CA PRO A 142 -3.67 -6.24 -7.97
C PRO A 142 -2.90 -5.88 -9.23
N ARG A 143 -2.64 -6.86 -10.10
CA ARG A 143 -1.94 -6.64 -11.37
C ARG A 143 -2.79 -5.72 -12.26
N ARG A 144 -2.49 -4.41 -12.28
CA ARG A 144 -3.07 -3.50 -13.26
C ARG A 144 -2.44 -3.77 -14.62
N ARG A 145 -3.23 -4.25 -15.59
CA ARG A 145 -2.91 -4.02 -17.01
C ARG A 145 -3.06 -2.52 -17.23
N PRO A 146 -2.04 -1.81 -17.77
CA PRO A 146 -2.24 -0.41 -18.09
C PRO A 146 -3.40 -0.31 -19.10
N PRO A 147 -4.40 0.57 -18.86
CA PRO A 147 -5.34 0.91 -19.90
C PRO A 147 -4.56 1.45 -21.10
N ARG A 148 -4.99 1.12 -22.33
CA ARG A 148 -4.40 1.74 -23.51
C ARG A 148 -4.61 3.25 -23.38
N PRO A 149 -3.57 4.08 -23.43
CA PRO A 149 -3.76 5.52 -23.39
C PRO A 149 -4.66 5.93 -24.55
N ARG A 150 -5.84 6.48 -24.23
CA ARG A 150 -6.63 7.28 -25.14
C ARG A 150 -6.35 8.72 -24.78
N TYR A 151 -5.25 9.26 -25.29
CA TYR A 151 -5.03 10.70 -25.20
C TYR A 151 -5.97 11.36 -26.22
N PRO A 152 -6.87 12.27 -25.82
CA PRO A 152 -7.48 13.18 -26.78
C PRO A 152 -6.35 13.98 -27.43
N ALA A 153 -6.36 14.09 -28.77
CA ALA A 153 -5.40 14.92 -29.48
C ALA A 153 -5.50 16.36 -28.94
N HIS A 154 -4.41 16.90 -28.41
CA HIS A 154 -4.35 18.30 -28.04
C HIS A 154 -4.43 19.12 -29.34
N PRO A 155 -5.33 20.11 -29.47
CA PRO A 155 -5.55 20.85 -30.72
C PRO A 155 -4.35 21.71 -31.14
N GLU A 156 -3.36 21.88 -30.26
CA GLU A 156 -2.14 22.62 -30.55
C GLU A 156 -0.94 21.70 -30.29
N GLY A 157 -0.31 21.23 -31.37
CA GLY A 157 0.73 20.20 -31.39
C GLY A 157 2.06 20.58 -30.74
N ARG A 158 2.06 20.89 -29.44
CA ARG A 158 3.26 21.06 -28.62
C ARG A 158 3.29 20.06 -27.47
N CYS A 159 3.21 18.78 -27.81
CA CYS A 159 3.63 17.71 -26.93
C CYS A 159 4.81 17.00 -27.58
N ALA A 160 6.04 17.36 -27.19
CA ALA A 160 7.24 16.60 -27.52
C ALA A 160 7.28 15.34 -26.65
N VAL A 161 6.41 14.37 -26.96
CA VAL A 161 6.52 13.01 -26.42
C VAL A 161 7.50 12.25 -27.31
N GLY A 162 8.78 12.30 -26.95
CA GLY A 162 9.81 11.46 -27.55
C GLY A 162 9.62 10.00 -27.10
N LEU A 163 8.81 9.24 -27.83
CA LEU A 163 8.81 7.79 -27.76
C LEU A 163 9.80 7.25 -28.81
N PRO A 164 10.87 6.54 -28.43
CA PRO A 164 11.70 5.86 -29.40
C PRO A 164 10.94 4.67 -30.02
N PRO A 165 11.02 4.45 -31.35
CA PRO A 165 10.37 3.32 -31.99
C PRO A 165 11.12 2.02 -31.64
N GLY A 166 10.44 1.05 -31.02
CA GLY A 166 10.96 -0.33 -30.95
C GLY A 166 10.62 -1.20 -29.72
N CYS A 167 10.05 -0.68 -28.63
CA CYS A 167 9.84 -1.50 -27.42
C CYS A 167 8.62 -2.45 -27.52
N ARG A 168 8.76 -3.59 -28.22
CA ARG A 168 7.90 -4.77 -28.00
C ARG A 168 8.34 -5.50 -26.73
N ALA A 169 7.70 -5.20 -25.60
CA ALA A 169 7.97 -5.92 -24.34
C ALA A 169 7.30 -7.30 -24.32
N ARG A 170 8.11 -8.37 -24.38
CA ARG A 170 7.68 -9.74 -24.05
C ARG A 170 7.42 -9.86 -22.54
N LEU A 171 6.27 -10.45 -22.20
CA LEU A 171 5.86 -10.76 -20.84
C LEU A 171 6.57 -12.04 -20.37
N CYS A 172 7.29 -11.98 -19.25
CA CYS A 172 7.76 -13.17 -18.55
C CYS A 172 7.16 -13.21 -17.14
N GLY A 173 6.43 -14.29 -16.85
CA GLY A 173 5.82 -14.55 -15.56
C GLY A 173 6.80 -15.15 -14.57
N ARG A 174 6.53 -14.97 -13.26
CA ARG A 174 6.85 -15.90 -12.16
C ARG A 174 6.27 -15.40 -10.81
N ARG A 175 6.20 -16.35 -9.86
CA ARG A 175 5.20 -16.56 -8.79
C ARG A 175 5.28 -15.58 -7.58
N PRO A 176 4.16 -15.29 -6.88
CA PRO A 176 4.08 -14.29 -5.80
C PRO A 176 4.77 -14.68 -4.47
N ALA A 177 4.69 -15.96 -4.06
CA ALA A 177 5.08 -16.37 -2.69
C ALA A 177 6.56 -16.16 -2.33
N ARG A 178 7.46 -16.23 -3.31
CA ARG A 178 8.91 -15.98 -3.07
C ARG A 178 9.24 -14.49 -2.83
N ARG A 179 8.33 -13.57 -3.20
CA ARG A 179 8.57 -12.12 -3.13
C ARG A 179 8.40 -11.57 -1.72
N LEU A 180 7.44 -12.10 -0.96
CA LEU A 180 7.18 -11.67 0.42
C LEU A 180 8.33 -12.08 1.36
N ALA A 181 8.88 -13.29 1.17
CA ALA A 181 10.02 -13.77 1.98
C ALA A 181 11.31 -12.95 1.78
N GLN A 182 11.54 -12.41 0.57
CA GLN A 182 12.72 -11.57 0.30
C GLN A 182 12.62 -10.18 0.92
N ILE A 183 11.40 -9.63 1.06
CA ILE A 183 11.17 -8.33 1.70
C ILE A 183 11.46 -8.44 3.20
N ALA A 184 11.01 -9.51 3.85
CA ALA A 184 11.29 -9.75 5.27
C ALA A 184 12.79 -9.89 5.58
N GLN A 185 13.59 -10.52 4.70
CA GLN A 185 15.02 -10.68 4.90
C GLN A 185 15.78 -9.34 4.86
N ILE A 186 15.39 -8.44 3.96
CA ILE A 186 16.02 -7.12 3.82
C ILE A 186 15.67 -6.22 5.02
N ALA A 187 14.43 -6.28 5.51
CA ALA A 187 13.98 -5.51 6.68
C ALA A 187 14.72 -5.88 7.99
N HIS A 188 15.30 -7.09 8.08
CA HIS A 188 16.09 -7.53 9.23
C HIS A 188 17.61 -7.40 9.04
N GLY A 189 18.07 -6.61 8.05
CA GLY A 189 19.50 -6.38 7.81
C GLY A 189 20.26 -7.58 7.24
N ALA A 190 19.55 -8.64 6.80
CA ALA A 190 20.19 -9.79 6.15
C ALA A 190 20.29 -9.53 4.63
N CYS A 191 21.50 -9.26 4.16
CA CYS A 191 21.79 -9.24 2.73
C CYS A 191 21.55 -10.64 2.15
N PRO A 192 20.72 -10.81 1.09
CA PRO A 192 20.52 -12.12 0.50
C PRO A 192 21.85 -12.66 -0.06
N PRO A 193 22.13 -13.97 0.07
CA PRO A 193 23.39 -14.55 -0.37
C PRO A 193 23.60 -14.24 -1.86
N GLN A 194 24.74 -13.63 -2.17
CA GLN A 194 25.14 -13.41 -3.56
C GLN A 194 25.18 -14.78 -4.25
N ARG A 195 24.47 -14.90 -5.37
CA ARG A 195 24.56 -16.10 -6.21
C ARG A 195 26.00 -16.17 -6.72
N GLN A 196 26.74 -17.18 -6.28
CA GLN A 196 27.98 -17.55 -6.93
C GLN A 196 27.69 -17.88 -8.40
N PRO A 197 28.52 -17.39 -9.34
CA PRO A 197 28.36 -17.75 -10.74
C PRO A 197 28.54 -19.27 -10.89
N LEU A 198 27.58 -19.90 -11.57
CA LEU A 198 27.70 -21.29 -11.99
C LEU A 198 28.96 -21.41 -12.86
N ALA A 199 29.91 -22.22 -12.38
CA ALA A 199 31.08 -22.61 -13.15
C ALA A 199 30.62 -23.20 -14.49
N ALA A 200 31.11 -22.61 -15.58
CA ALA A 200 30.91 -23.13 -16.92
C ALA A 200 31.48 -24.56 -17.00
N ARG A 201 30.65 -25.51 -17.43
CA ARG A 201 31.07 -26.79 -17.98
C ARG A 201 30.58 -26.88 -19.41
#